data_AF-A0A482V8V0-F1
#
_entry.id   AF-A0A482V8V0-F1
#
_cell.length_a   1.000
_cell.length_b   1.000
_cell.length_c   1.000
_cell.angle_alpha   90.00
_cell.angle_beta   90.00
_cell.angle_gamma   90.00
#
_symmetry.space_group_name_H-M   'P 1'
#
loop_
_entity.id
_entity.type
_entity.pdbx_description
1 polymer ?
#
loop_
_entity_poly.entity_id
_entity_poly.type
_entity_poly.pdbx_seq_one_letter_code
_entity_poly.pdbx_strand_id
1 'polypeptide(L)'
;MVKTEHLCVDNFDRKSLGIITKKESRTKSLPALRNPFLNFIREFRKNNTGMKSSEVVSKAAEKWRNMNQSEKSPYCEQAKNAPKRKRRKRTYSRKKRHRRN
;
A
#
# COMPACT_ATOMS: atom_id res chain seq x y z
N MET A 1 28.38 -6.68 -32.14
CA MET A 1 27.80 -8.01 -31.83
C MET A 1 26.73 -7.83 -30.78
N VAL A 2 25.48 -7.71 -31.22
CA VAL A 2 24.31 -7.58 -30.33
C VAL A 2 23.87 -9.01 -30.00
N LYS A 3 23.90 -9.40 -28.72
CA LYS A 3 23.27 -10.63 -28.26
C LYS A 3 21.95 -10.25 -27.59
N THR A 4 20.87 -10.40 -28.35
CA THR A 4 19.50 -10.46 -27.88
C THR A 4 19.20 -11.82 -27.25
N GLU A 5 18.21 -11.82 -26.35
CA GLU A 5 17.45 -12.94 -25.78
C GLU A 5 18.06 -13.60 -24.51
N HIS A 6 17.35 -13.81 -23.40
CA HIS A 6 15.95 -14.20 -23.26
C HIS A 6 15.08 -13.32 -22.34
N LEU A 7 13.88 -13.10 -22.84
CA LEU A 7 12.69 -12.55 -22.20
C LEU A 7 12.22 -13.48 -21.07
N CYS A 8 12.38 -13.07 -19.81
CA CYS A 8 11.52 -13.58 -18.73
C CYS A 8 10.25 -12.71 -18.70
N VAL A 9 9.34 -12.99 -19.63
CA VAL A 9 7.95 -12.56 -19.54
C VAL A 9 7.27 -13.43 -18.48
N ASP A 10 7.30 -12.97 -17.23
CA ASP A 10 6.39 -13.50 -16.22
C ASP A 10 4.98 -13.09 -16.61
N ASN A 11 4.31 -14.02 -17.31
CA ASN A 11 2.90 -14.05 -17.59
C ASN A 11 2.11 -13.99 -16.27
N PHE A 12 1.88 -12.79 -15.74
CA PHE A 12 0.89 -12.60 -14.69
C PHE A 12 -0.50 -12.56 -15.33
N ASP A 13 -1.08 -13.75 -15.38
CA ASP A 13 -2.38 -14.14 -15.89
C ASP A 13 -3.46 -13.07 -15.65
N ARG A 14 -3.61 -12.22 -16.66
CA ARG A 14 -4.67 -11.23 -16.80
C ARG A 14 -5.89 -11.99 -17.28
N LYS A 15 -6.66 -12.59 -16.36
CA LYS A 15 -8.12 -12.88 -16.43
C LYS A 15 -8.50 -14.21 -15.78
N SER A 16 -8.53 -14.25 -14.45
CA SER A 16 -9.62 -14.94 -13.76
C SER A 16 -9.91 -14.29 -12.40
N LEU A 17 -11.17 -13.88 -12.22
CA LEU A 17 -11.82 -13.54 -10.96
C LEU A 17 -11.51 -12.18 -10.31
N GLY A 18 -12.04 -11.12 -10.94
CA GLY A 18 -12.60 -9.98 -10.20
C GLY A 18 -11.71 -8.75 -10.07
N ILE A 19 -11.23 -8.23 -11.20
CA ILE A 19 -10.63 -6.89 -11.27
C ILE A 19 -11.71 -5.87 -10.88
N ILE A 20 -11.69 -5.41 -9.62
CA ILE A 20 -12.30 -4.13 -9.24
C ILE A 20 -11.38 -3.05 -9.82
N THR A 21 -11.57 -2.70 -11.09
CA THR A 21 -11.19 -1.39 -11.61
C THR A 21 -12.07 -0.35 -10.93
N LYS A 22 -11.76 0.02 -9.68
CA LYS A 22 -12.28 1.27 -9.14
C LYS A 22 -11.40 2.40 -9.64
N LYS A 23 -11.78 2.84 -10.85
CA LYS A 23 -11.82 4.22 -11.32
C LYS A 23 -11.12 5.22 -10.41
N GLU A 24 -10.05 5.81 -10.93
CA GLU A 24 -9.76 7.24 -10.86
C GLU A 24 -11.07 8.03 -10.63
N SER A 25 -11.41 8.33 -9.38
CA SER A 25 -12.58 9.16 -9.06
C SER A 25 -12.52 9.66 -7.62
N ARG A 26 -12.24 10.97 -7.56
CA ARG A 26 -12.21 11.88 -6.41
C ARG A 26 -10.83 11.99 -5.75
N THR A 27 -10.25 13.16 -5.97
CA THR A 27 -9.25 13.89 -5.17
C THR A 27 -9.68 14.10 -3.71
N LYS A 28 -10.37 13.14 -3.09
CA LYS A 28 -10.50 13.09 -1.63
C LYS A 28 -9.23 12.42 -1.13
N SER A 29 -8.27 13.25 -0.72
CA SER A 29 -7.07 12.82 0.00
C SER A 29 -7.49 11.81 1.06
N LEU A 30 -7.01 10.57 0.92
CA LEU A 30 -7.25 9.55 1.92
C LEU A 30 -6.74 10.10 3.26
N PRO A 31 -7.49 9.90 4.37
CA PRO A 31 -7.07 10.41 5.67
C PRO A 31 -5.62 10.02 5.99
N ALA A 32 -4.91 10.91 6.68
CA ALA A 32 -3.57 10.64 7.18
C ALA A 32 -3.59 9.35 8.01
N LEU A 33 -2.57 8.51 7.82
CA LEU A 33 -2.35 7.32 8.61
C LEU A 33 -1.60 7.70 9.88
N ARG A 34 -1.87 6.99 10.99
CA ARG A 34 -1.15 7.19 12.26
C ARG A 34 0.30 6.72 12.22
N ASN A 35 0.71 6.02 11.17
CA ASN A 35 2.10 5.63 10.98
C ASN A 35 2.74 6.59 9.96
N PRO A 36 3.75 7.38 10.36
CA PRO A 36 4.39 8.35 9.48
C PRO A 36 5.04 7.69 8.26
N PHE A 37 5.64 6.50 8.43
CA PHE A 37 6.24 5.76 7.33
C PHE A 37 5.22 5.34 6.27
N LEU A 38 3.98 5.00 6.67
CA LEU A 38 2.93 4.66 5.70
C LEU A 38 2.44 5.89 4.92
N ASN A 39 2.47 7.08 5.52
CA ASN A 39 2.21 8.33 4.80
C ASN A 39 3.31 8.60 3.77
N PHE A 40 4.57 8.37 4.16
CA PHE A 40 5.70 8.48 3.24
C PHE A 40 5.61 7.49 2.06
N ILE A 41 5.34 6.20 2.31
CA ILE A 41 5.19 5.21 1.23
C ILE A 41 4.07 5.60 0.26
N ARG A 42 2.98 6.20 0.76
CA ARG A 42 1.88 6.66 -0.11
C ARG A 42 2.37 7.70 -1.11
N GLU A 43 3.16 8.67 -0.68
CA GLU A 43 3.77 9.67 -1.57
C GLU A 43 4.85 9.04 -2.46
N PHE A 44 5.71 8.20 -1.87
CA PHE A 44 6.77 7.51 -2.61
C PHE A 44 6.22 6.65 -3.75
N ARG A 45 5.08 5.98 -3.56
CA ARG A 45 4.43 5.17 -4.59
C ARG A 45 3.83 6.02 -5.72
N LYS A 46 3.31 7.21 -5.42
CA LYS A 46 2.83 8.14 -6.47
C LYS A 46 3.96 8.58 -7.39
N ASN A 47 5.16 8.73 -6.86
CA ASN A 47 6.34 9.11 -7.63
C ASN A 47 6.98 7.92 -8.37
N ASN A 48 6.51 6.69 -8.12
CA ASN A 48 7.12 5.44 -8.60
C ASN A 48 6.06 4.48 -9.15
N THR A 49 5.26 4.94 -10.12
CA THR A 49 4.06 4.26 -10.63
C THR A 49 4.32 2.99 -11.46
N GLY A 50 5.57 2.68 -11.80
CA GLY A 50 5.94 1.50 -12.61
C GLY A 50 6.57 0.33 -11.84
N MET A 51 6.86 0.49 -10.55
CA MET A 51 7.54 -0.54 -9.77
C MET A 51 6.59 -1.53 -9.09
N LYS A 52 7.05 -2.77 -8.89
CA LYS A 52 6.32 -3.77 -8.10
C LYS A 52 6.15 -3.25 -6.66
N SER A 53 5.01 -3.54 -6.05
CA SER A 53 4.70 -3.03 -4.69
C SER A 53 5.74 -3.43 -3.64
N SER A 54 6.32 -4.63 -3.74
CA SER A 54 7.39 -5.10 -2.87
C SER A 54 8.66 -4.23 -3.00
N GLU A 55 9.08 -3.95 -4.24
CA GLU A 55 10.25 -3.12 -4.54
C GLU A 55 10.07 -1.67 -4.06
N VAL A 56 8.86 -1.12 -4.24
CA VAL A 56 8.50 0.21 -3.73
C VAL A 56 8.70 0.26 -2.22
N VAL A 57 8.22 -0.75 -1.48
CA VAL A 57 8.35 -0.79 -0.01
C VAL A 57 9.82 -0.94 0.41
N SER A 58 10.60 -1.80 -0.25
CA SER A 58 12.02 -1.98 0.07
C SER A 58 12.81 -0.68 -0.15
N LYS A 59 12.69 -0.06 -1.33
CA LYS A 59 13.38 1.21 -1.65
C LYS A 59 12.89 2.36 -0.77
N ALA A 60 11.59 2.40 -0.46
CA ALA A 60 11.05 3.37 0.47
C ALA A 60 11.63 3.19 1.88
N ALA A 61 11.80 1.95 2.35
CA ALA A 61 12.37 1.67 3.66
C ALA A 61 13.83 2.13 3.75
N GLU A 62 14.63 1.86 2.72
CA GLU A 62 16.01 2.35 2.63
C GLU A 62 16.07 3.87 2.64
N LYS A 63 15.29 4.54 1.77
CA LYS A 63 15.21 6.00 1.74
C LYS A 63 14.76 6.58 3.08
N TRP A 64 13.75 5.99 3.70
CA TRP A 64 13.25 6.44 5.01
C TRP A 64 14.29 6.33 6.12
N ARG A 65 15.13 5.28 6.12
CA ARG A 65 16.22 5.17 7.10
C ARG A 65 17.25 6.30 6.92
N ASN A 66 17.56 6.64 5.67
CA ASN A 66 18.55 7.66 5.34
C ASN A 66 18.03 9.11 5.40
N MET A 67 16.72 9.31 5.53
CA MET A 67 16.13 10.65 5.66
C MET A 67 16.42 11.29 7.01
N ASN A 68 16.63 12.61 7.00
CA ASN A 68 16.84 13.43 8.19
C ASN A 68 15.53 13.66 8.95
N GLN A 69 15.64 14.07 10.22
CA GLN A 69 14.47 14.31 11.07
C GLN A 69 13.56 15.40 10.50
N SER A 70 14.13 16.45 9.91
CA SER A 70 13.38 17.54 9.27
C SER A 70 12.52 17.04 8.11
N GLU A 71 13.04 16.11 7.30
CA GLU A 71 12.30 15.52 6.18
C GLU A 71 11.21 14.55 6.67
N LYS A 72 11.41 13.92 7.83
CA LYS A 72 10.42 13.06 8.48
C LYS A 72 9.33 13.84 9.22
N SER A 73 9.63 15.07 9.65
CA SER A 73 8.74 15.92 10.46
C SER A 73 7.32 16.03 9.89
N PRO A 74 7.10 16.38 8.61
CA PRO A 74 5.75 16.53 8.07
C PRO A 74 4.93 15.24 8.18
N TYR A 75 5.55 14.07 7.95
CA TYR A 75 4.89 12.78 8.07
C TYR A 75 4.58 12.42 9.52
N CYS A 76 5.47 12.79 10.45
CA CYS A 76 5.29 12.62 11.90
C CYS A 76 4.13 13.48 12.42
N GLU A 77 4.03 14.74 11.99
CA GLU A 77 2.93 15.64 12.35
C GLU A 77 1.59 15.14 11.78
N GLN A 78 1.56 14.73 10.52
CA GLN A 78 0.39 14.09 9.91
C GLN A 78 -0.06 12.85 10.70
N ALA A 79 0.89 12.03 11.14
CA ALA A 79 0.62 10.83 11.91
C ALA A 79 0.10 11.13 13.33
N LYS A 80 0.62 12.18 13.98
CA LYS A 80 0.13 12.66 15.28
C LYS A 80 -1.31 13.15 15.19
N ASN A 81 -1.64 13.87 14.13
CA ASN A 81 -2.97 14.45 13.90
C ASN A 81 -3.99 13.46 13.30
N ALA A 82 -3.55 12.25 12.93
CA ALA A 82 -4.42 11.27 12.28
C ALA A 82 -5.52 10.74 13.22
N PRO A 83 -6.79 10.68 12.76
CA PRO A 83 -7.92 10.29 13.61
C PRO A 83 -7.80 8.85 14.10
N LYS A 84 -8.17 8.61 15.37
CA LYS A 84 -8.25 7.26 15.94
C LYS A 84 -9.44 6.51 15.32
N ARG A 85 -9.17 5.41 14.62
CA ARG A 85 -10.25 4.53 14.13
C ARG A 85 -10.90 3.84 15.33
N LYS A 86 -12.21 3.99 15.50
CA LYS A 86 -12.97 3.26 16.52
C LYS A 86 -12.82 1.75 16.26
N ARG A 87 -12.37 1.00 17.26
CA ARG A 87 -12.29 -0.46 17.17
C ARG A 87 -13.70 -0.99 16.99
N ARG A 88 -14.01 -1.59 15.84
CA ARG A 88 -15.30 -2.28 15.64
C ARG A 88 -15.38 -3.38 16.70
N LYS A 89 -16.39 -3.32 17.58
CA LYS A 89 -16.68 -4.42 18.50
C LYS A 89 -16.93 -5.65 17.64
N ARG A 90 -16.14 -6.72 17.82
CA ARG A 90 -16.41 -8.02 17.21
C ARG A 90 -17.76 -8.47 17.75
N THR A 91 -18.82 -8.35 16.95
CA THR A 91 -20.08 -8.98 17.31
C THR A 91 -19.83 -10.49 17.28
N TYR A 92 -20.14 -11.15 18.39
CA TYR A 92 -20.05 -12.60 18.53
C TYR A 92 -21.20 -13.23 17.70
N SER A 93 -21.12 -13.12 16.38
CA SER A 93 -21.90 -13.94 15.47
C SER A 93 -20.91 -14.79 14.68
N ARG A 94 -20.19 -15.65 15.41
CA ARG A 94 -19.66 -16.87 14.81
C ARG A 94 -20.90 -17.70 14.48
N LYS A 95 -21.43 -17.49 13.26
CA LYS A 95 -22.35 -18.44 12.63
C LYS A 95 -21.83 -19.83 12.95
N LYS A 96 -22.61 -20.61 13.70
CA LYS A 96 -22.45 -22.05 13.81
C LYS A 96 -22.34 -22.54 12.38
N ARG A 97 -21.12 -22.79 11.91
CA ARG A 97 -20.87 -23.53 10.67
C ARG A 97 -21.52 -24.87 10.96
N HIS A 98 -22.75 -25.05 10.48
CA HIS A 98 -23.42 -26.34 10.49
C HIS A 98 -22.42 -27.31 9.86
N ARG A 99 -21.79 -28.13 10.69
CA ARG A 99 -21.18 -29.38 10.23
C ARG A 99 -22.35 -30.17 9.69
N ARG A 100 -22.54 -30.13 8.38
CA ARG A 100 -23.39 -31.08 7.68
C ARG A 100 -22.67 -32.42 7.81
N ASN A 101 -23.25 -33.34 8.58
CA ASN A 101 -22.94 -34.76 8.52
C ASN A 101 -23.46 -35.32 7.20
#